data_AF-A0A836UAR6-F1
#
_entry.id   AF-A0A836UAR6-F1
#
_cell.length_a   1.000
_cell.length_b   1.000
_cell.length_c   1.000
_cell.angle_alpha   90.00
_cell.angle_beta   90.00
_cell.angle_gamma   90.00
#
_symmetry.space_group_name_H-M   'P 1'
#
loop_
_entity.id
_entity.type
_entity.pdbx_description
1 polymer ?
#
loop_
_entity_poly.entity_id
_entity_poly.type
_entity_poly.pdbx_seq_one_letter_code
_entity_poly.pdbx_strand_id
1 'polypeptide(L)'
;MWDRFDHSQGNWESDPFNPTNNVNYSEEESGLAAEYPQHPGGNKQPFFYTVPELADNQVVLAFQRAFIDKALSYSLRFDNVLYCMDNETSGDPAWGRYWAEHVRQRAAEAGVRVELTQMWDQWDVSHETHRPTFDHPELYSFVDIAQNSHNPGQLNWERAQWVRAYLSSQPRPMNSTKIYGADTSKWTDRGVDAEHGEQTFWRNLIGGFASSRFHRPPYGLGLGTVAQANLRSARMLQQHFDVLHAVPDSDMALLRDRTDNEAYVTRVPQRQFAVYFPDGGDVRLDVSDVERTESLTVIALDIGASRWLEPASVPVDDAGLLQLTSPPGPHVVLVTQ
;
A
#
# COMPACT_ATOMS: atom_id res chain seq x y z
N MET A 1 14.02 -4.80 -5.14
CA MET A 1 15.22 -5.41 -5.72
C MET A 1 16.38 -4.50 -5.44
N TRP A 2 16.18 -3.22 -5.73
CA TRP A 2 17.06 -2.14 -5.35
C TRP A 2 16.40 -1.24 -4.30
N ASP A 3 17.23 -0.57 -3.51
CA ASP A 3 16.83 0.50 -2.61
C ASP A 3 17.87 1.62 -2.73
N ARG A 4 17.42 2.81 -3.15
CA ARG A 4 18.32 3.94 -3.37
C ARG A 4 19.00 4.43 -2.10
N PHE A 5 18.38 4.16 -0.95
CA PHE A 5 18.94 4.50 0.35
C PHE A 5 20.15 3.62 0.72
N ASP A 6 20.26 2.40 0.19
CA ASP A 6 21.40 1.51 0.45
C ASP A 6 22.66 1.98 -0.31
N HIS A 7 22.50 2.69 -1.42
CA HIS A 7 23.58 3.06 -2.34
C HIS A 7 23.95 4.56 -2.28
N SER A 8 23.83 5.20 -1.12
CA SER A 8 24.05 6.65 -0.95
C SER A 8 24.41 7.01 0.50
N GLN A 9 25.00 8.19 0.68
CA GLN A 9 25.41 8.73 1.99
C GLN A 9 26.27 7.72 2.77
N GLY A 10 26.13 7.63 4.09
CA GLY A 10 26.94 6.72 4.92
C GLY A 10 26.82 5.24 4.55
N ASN A 11 25.72 4.82 3.91
CA ASN A 11 25.60 3.43 3.44
C ASN A 11 26.54 3.14 2.26
N TRP A 12 26.77 4.15 1.40
CA TRP A 12 27.69 4.05 0.25
C TRP A 12 29.14 3.80 0.65
N GLU A 13 29.58 4.32 1.81
CA GLU A 13 30.97 4.19 2.28
C GLU A 13 31.40 2.73 2.45
N SER A 14 30.46 1.84 2.79
CA SER A 14 30.70 0.40 2.97
C SER A 14 30.13 -0.47 1.85
N ASP A 15 29.52 0.16 0.84
CA ASP A 15 28.84 -0.54 -0.24
C ASP A 15 29.85 -1.32 -1.11
N PRO A 16 29.62 -2.61 -1.41
CA PRO A 16 30.47 -3.38 -2.31
C PRO A 16 30.57 -2.81 -3.73
N PHE A 17 29.58 -2.03 -4.18
CA PHE A 17 29.61 -1.34 -5.47
C PHE A 17 30.42 -0.04 -5.44
N ASN A 18 30.79 0.46 -4.26
CA ASN A 18 31.69 1.59 -4.14
C ASN A 18 33.08 1.20 -4.69
N PRO A 19 33.62 1.92 -5.68
CA PRO A 19 34.91 1.60 -6.28
C PRO A 19 36.08 1.60 -5.29
N THR A 20 35.98 2.29 -4.15
CA THR A 20 36.97 2.19 -3.06
C THR A 20 36.99 0.79 -2.40
N ASN A 21 35.84 0.10 -2.40
CA ASN A 21 35.67 -1.23 -1.81
C ASN A 21 35.63 -2.36 -2.87
N ASN A 22 35.64 -2.01 -4.16
CA ASN A 22 35.44 -2.95 -5.26
C ASN A 22 36.78 -3.36 -5.89
N VAL A 23 36.99 -4.66 -6.10
CA VAL A 23 38.22 -5.20 -6.73
C VAL A 23 38.07 -5.43 -8.23
N ASN A 24 36.87 -5.25 -8.79
CA ASN A 24 36.56 -5.58 -10.17
C ASN A 24 36.60 -4.37 -11.12
N TYR A 25 36.55 -3.16 -10.58
CA TYR A 25 36.65 -1.90 -11.35
C TYR A 25 37.12 -0.76 -10.45
N SER A 26 37.71 0.26 -11.07
CA SER A 26 38.10 1.53 -10.46
C SER A 26 37.03 2.63 -10.60
N GLU A 27 37.24 3.78 -9.96
CA GLU A 27 36.42 4.99 -10.18
C GLU A 27 36.41 5.41 -11.66
N GLU A 28 37.55 5.31 -12.35
CA GLU A 28 37.68 5.68 -13.77
C GLU A 28 36.90 4.74 -14.68
N GLU A 29 37.03 3.43 -14.48
CA GLU A 29 36.33 2.43 -15.31
C GLU A 29 34.82 2.41 -15.09
N SER A 30 34.40 2.58 -13.84
CA SER A 30 32.98 2.55 -13.47
C SER A 30 32.27 3.90 -13.64
N GLY A 31 33.00 5.02 -13.63
CA GLY A 31 32.40 6.35 -13.54
C GLY A 31 31.65 6.61 -12.23
N LEU A 32 31.80 5.73 -11.23
CA LEU A 32 31.29 5.93 -9.88
C LEU A 32 32.35 6.65 -9.04
N ALA A 33 31.91 7.52 -8.14
CA ALA A 33 32.76 8.23 -7.20
C ALA A 33 32.81 7.51 -5.85
N ALA A 34 33.90 7.74 -5.10
CA ALA A 34 34.04 7.24 -3.74
C ALA A 34 32.94 7.74 -2.77
N GLU A 35 32.34 8.91 -3.03
CA GLU A 35 31.39 9.57 -2.12
C GLU A 35 30.13 10.12 -2.83
N TYR A 36 28.96 9.93 -2.20
CA TYR A 36 27.68 10.53 -2.63
C TYR A 36 26.89 11.05 -1.41
N PRO A 37 27.17 12.26 -0.92
CA PRO A 37 26.61 12.76 0.35
C PRO A 37 25.16 13.26 0.26
N GLN A 38 24.64 13.46 -0.95
CA GLN A 38 23.30 14.00 -1.17
C GLN A 38 22.23 12.97 -0.80
N HIS A 39 21.09 13.47 -0.32
CA HIS A 39 19.96 12.61 0.04
C HIS A 39 19.51 11.78 -1.18
N PRO A 40 19.23 10.47 -1.03
CA PRO A 40 18.86 9.59 -2.13
C PRO A 40 17.77 10.19 -3.01
N GLY A 41 16.69 10.74 -2.44
CA GLY A 41 15.58 11.36 -3.18
C GLY A 41 15.96 12.44 -4.21
N GLY A 42 17.15 13.04 -4.14
CA GLY A 42 17.67 13.98 -5.14
C GLY A 42 18.02 13.37 -6.50
N ASN A 43 18.02 12.04 -6.60
CA ASN A 43 18.24 11.27 -7.83
C ASN A 43 19.51 11.68 -8.59
N LYS A 44 20.66 11.64 -7.89
CA LYS A 44 21.98 12.04 -8.45
C LYS A 44 23.01 10.92 -8.52
N GLN A 45 22.69 9.75 -8.01
CA GLN A 45 23.62 8.62 -7.89
C GLN A 45 23.67 7.85 -9.23
N PRO A 46 24.78 7.88 -10.00
CA PRO A 46 24.91 7.23 -11.31
C PRO A 46 24.68 5.71 -11.30
N PHE A 47 24.80 5.05 -10.15
CA PHE A 47 24.47 3.62 -9.97
C PHE A 47 23.07 3.26 -10.52
N PHE A 48 22.10 4.17 -10.45
CA PHE A 48 20.71 3.97 -10.92
C PHE A 48 20.49 4.35 -12.39
N TYR A 49 21.56 4.68 -13.12
CA TYR A 49 21.51 5.10 -14.52
C TYR A 49 22.27 4.15 -15.44
N THR A 50 22.72 3.01 -14.96
CA THR A 50 23.62 2.10 -15.69
C THR A 50 22.95 1.37 -16.84
N VAL A 51 21.63 1.30 -16.88
CA VAL A 51 20.87 0.53 -17.89
C VAL A 51 20.99 1.16 -19.30
N PRO A 52 20.79 0.38 -20.38
CA PRO A 52 21.04 0.84 -21.75
C PRO A 52 20.23 2.05 -22.20
N GLU A 53 18.98 2.20 -21.75
CA GLU A 53 18.13 3.36 -22.06
C GLU A 53 18.61 4.65 -21.37
N LEU A 54 19.54 4.55 -20.41
CA LEU A 54 20.05 5.67 -19.63
C LEU A 54 21.52 5.97 -20.00
N ALA A 55 22.46 5.72 -19.10
CA ALA A 55 23.89 6.00 -19.32
C ALA A 55 24.66 4.79 -19.90
N ASP A 56 24.01 3.64 -20.06
CA ASP A 56 24.58 2.42 -20.68
C ASP A 56 25.94 2.01 -20.09
N ASN A 57 26.07 2.09 -18.77
CA ASN A 57 27.29 1.76 -18.07
C ASN A 57 27.41 0.24 -17.89
N GLN A 58 27.93 -0.42 -18.93
CA GLN A 58 28.08 -1.88 -18.98
C GLN A 58 29.06 -2.43 -17.94
N VAL A 59 30.03 -1.63 -17.48
CA VAL A 59 31.00 -2.04 -16.44
C VAL A 59 30.27 -2.36 -15.15
N VAL A 60 29.45 -1.43 -14.66
CA VAL A 60 28.69 -1.61 -13.40
C VAL A 60 27.49 -2.53 -13.60
N LEU A 61 26.79 -2.41 -14.74
CA LEU A 61 25.57 -3.18 -15.02
C LEU A 61 25.81 -4.69 -15.02
N ALA A 62 26.99 -5.15 -15.46
CA ALA A 62 27.35 -6.56 -15.40
C ALA A 62 27.28 -7.13 -13.98
N PHE A 63 27.77 -6.39 -12.98
CA PHE A 63 27.75 -6.81 -11.58
C PHE A 63 26.36 -6.65 -10.96
N GLN A 64 25.60 -5.63 -11.35
CA GLN A 64 24.21 -5.49 -10.93
C GLN A 64 23.35 -6.67 -11.41
N ARG A 65 23.52 -7.10 -12.67
CA ARG A 65 22.86 -8.30 -13.21
C ARG A 65 23.25 -9.55 -12.42
N ALA A 66 24.55 -9.74 -12.15
CA ALA A 66 25.02 -10.89 -11.38
C ALA A 66 24.41 -10.94 -9.96
N PHE A 67 24.28 -9.79 -9.30
CA PHE A 67 23.60 -9.68 -8.01
C PHE A 67 22.13 -10.11 -8.10
N ILE A 68 21.38 -9.55 -9.06
CA ILE A 68 19.96 -9.87 -9.26
C ILE A 68 19.78 -11.35 -9.62
N ASP A 69 20.57 -11.88 -10.55
CA ASP A 69 20.52 -13.30 -10.92
C ASP A 69 20.81 -14.21 -9.72
N LYS A 70 21.74 -13.79 -8.85
CA LYS A 70 22.03 -14.54 -7.62
C LYS A 70 20.85 -14.52 -6.65
N ALA A 71 20.21 -13.38 -6.45
CA ALA A 71 19.00 -13.28 -5.62
C ALA A 71 17.87 -14.17 -6.19
N LEU A 72 17.63 -14.08 -7.50
CA LEU A 72 16.63 -14.87 -8.21
C LEU A 72 16.89 -16.37 -8.15
N SER A 73 18.16 -16.80 -8.14
CA SER A 73 18.53 -18.22 -7.98
C SER A 73 18.00 -18.85 -6.68
N TYR A 74 17.75 -18.03 -5.66
CA TYR A 74 17.13 -18.45 -4.41
C TYR A 74 15.62 -18.25 -4.44
N SER A 75 15.14 -17.08 -4.87
CA SER A 75 13.74 -16.70 -4.70
C SER A 75 12.79 -17.36 -5.70
N LEU A 76 13.23 -17.64 -6.94
CA LEU A 76 12.37 -18.24 -7.98
C LEU A 76 11.93 -19.69 -7.66
N ARG A 77 12.46 -20.28 -6.61
CA ARG A 77 12.07 -21.61 -6.12
C ARG A 77 10.79 -21.58 -5.27
N PHE A 78 10.23 -20.40 -5.03
CA PHE A 78 9.11 -20.17 -4.13
C PHE A 78 8.01 -19.36 -4.81
N ASP A 79 6.76 -19.84 -4.72
CA ASP A 79 5.59 -19.21 -5.35
C ASP A 79 5.06 -17.98 -4.59
N ASN A 80 5.62 -17.69 -3.42
CA ASN A 80 5.13 -16.67 -2.50
C ASN A 80 6.07 -15.45 -2.38
N VAL A 81 6.81 -15.14 -3.45
CA VAL A 81 7.69 -13.96 -3.53
C VAL A 81 7.15 -12.96 -4.54
N LEU A 82 6.91 -11.72 -4.09
CA LEU A 82 6.56 -10.58 -4.93
C LEU A 82 7.80 -9.68 -5.09
N TYR A 83 7.99 -9.12 -6.28
CA TYR A 83 9.20 -8.34 -6.59
C TYR A 83 8.85 -6.86 -6.83
N CYS A 84 9.32 -5.98 -5.96
CA CYS A 84 9.35 -4.55 -6.22
C CYS A 84 10.68 -4.17 -6.84
N MET A 85 10.74 -3.46 -7.97
CA MET A 85 12.02 -3.19 -8.63
C MET A 85 12.88 -2.22 -7.82
N ASP A 86 12.29 -1.13 -7.36
CA ASP A 86 12.95 -0.08 -6.61
C ASP A 86 12.06 0.35 -5.43
N ASN A 87 12.72 0.67 -4.32
CA ASN A 87 12.07 1.18 -3.11
C ASN A 87 12.06 2.71 -3.14
N GLU A 88 10.88 3.32 -2.95
CA GLU A 88 10.73 4.77 -2.74
C GLU A 88 11.54 5.59 -3.73
N THR A 89 11.31 5.32 -5.01
CA THR A 89 12.13 5.88 -6.07
C THR A 89 11.57 7.22 -6.56
N SER A 90 12.49 8.11 -6.90
CA SER A 90 12.29 9.29 -7.75
C SER A 90 13.08 9.15 -9.07
N GLY A 91 13.48 7.91 -9.38
CA GLY A 91 14.31 7.49 -10.50
C GLY A 91 13.67 7.71 -11.87
N ASP A 92 14.47 7.57 -12.93
CA ASP A 92 13.91 7.48 -14.28
C ASP A 92 13.15 6.15 -14.44
N PRO A 93 11.93 6.13 -15.01
CA PRO A 93 11.17 4.90 -15.22
C PRO A 93 11.88 3.81 -16.02
N ALA A 94 12.83 4.17 -16.88
CA ALA A 94 13.63 3.22 -17.65
C ALA A 94 14.42 2.26 -16.75
N TRP A 95 14.86 2.71 -15.57
CA TRP A 95 15.52 1.85 -14.57
C TRP A 95 14.59 0.73 -14.10
N GLY A 96 13.39 1.09 -13.66
CA GLY A 96 12.38 0.13 -13.18
C GLY A 96 11.95 -0.84 -14.27
N ARG A 97 11.70 -0.34 -15.48
CA ARG A 97 11.31 -1.15 -16.65
C ARG A 97 12.37 -2.21 -16.96
N TYR A 98 13.64 -1.80 -17.06
CA TYR A 98 14.73 -2.72 -17.36
C TYR A 98 14.81 -3.89 -16.36
N TRP A 99 14.72 -3.60 -15.05
CA TRP A 99 14.77 -4.66 -14.05
C TRP A 99 13.50 -5.52 -14.04
N ALA A 100 12.33 -4.94 -14.30
CA ALA A 100 11.10 -5.71 -14.41
C ALA A 100 11.18 -6.71 -15.57
N GLU A 101 11.69 -6.28 -16.73
CA GLU A 101 11.93 -7.14 -17.89
C GLU A 101 12.98 -8.22 -17.60
N HIS A 102 14.11 -7.85 -17.00
CA HIS A 102 15.15 -8.81 -16.62
C HIS A 102 14.61 -9.87 -15.66
N VAL A 103 13.93 -9.48 -14.58
CA VAL A 103 13.33 -10.42 -13.61
C VAL A 103 12.29 -11.32 -14.29
N ARG A 104 11.43 -10.77 -15.15
CA ARG A 104 10.43 -11.55 -15.89
C ARG A 104 11.08 -12.55 -16.85
N GLN A 105 12.15 -12.17 -17.54
CA GLN A 105 12.90 -13.06 -18.41
C GLN A 105 13.51 -14.23 -17.61
N ARG A 106 14.19 -13.94 -16.50
CA ARG A 106 14.82 -14.96 -15.65
C ARG A 106 13.80 -15.91 -15.02
N ALA A 107 12.63 -15.40 -14.64
CA ALA A 107 11.51 -16.22 -14.20
C ALA A 107 11.00 -17.15 -15.32
N ALA A 108 10.82 -16.64 -16.54
CA ALA A 108 10.39 -17.43 -17.69
C ALA A 108 11.40 -18.53 -18.05
N GLU A 109 12.70 -18.24 -18.00
CA GLU A 109 13.78 -19.22 -18.18
C GLU A 109 13.76 -20.32 -17.11
N ALA A 110 13.33 -19.99 -15.89
CA ALA A 110 13.11 -20.94 -14.81
C ALA A 110 11.74 -21.65 -14.88
N GLY A 111 10.90 -21.33 -15.88
CA GLY A 111 9.58 -21.94 -16.07
C GLY A 111 8.52 -21.49 -15.06
N VAL A 112 8.71 -20.35 -14.38
CA VAL A 112 7.79 -19.81 -13.36
C VAL A 112 7.24 -18.45 -13.77
N ARG A 113 6.09 -18.08 -13.20
CA ARG A 113 5.51 -16.73 -13.31
C ARG A 113 5.77 -15.97 -12.02
N VAL A 114 5.98 -14.66 -12.14
CA VAL A 114 6.27 -13.78 -11.00
C VAL A 114 5.46 -12.50 -11.09
N GLU A 115 5.16 -11.94 -9.93
CA GLU A 115 4.40 -10.70 -9.79
C GLU A 115 5.35 -9.54 -9.50
N LEU A 116 5.20 -8.44 -10.25
CA LEU A 116 6.15 -7.32 -10.25
C LEU A 116 5.45 -5.99 -9.97
N THR A 117 6.15 -5.09 -9.28
CA THR A 117 5.73 -3.71 -9.03
C THR A 117 6.91 -2.74 -8.99
N GLN A 118 6.62 -1.46 -8.81
CA GLN A 118 7.56 -0.37 -8.55
C GLN A 118 6.96 0.56 -7.49
N MET A 119 7.77 1.02 -6.53
CA MET A 119 7.33 1.93 -5.47
C MET A 119 7.95 3.32 -5.65
N TRP A 120 7.13 4.31 -5.94
CA TRP A 120 7.55 5.71 -6.09
C TRP A 120 7.50 6.45 -4.76
N ASP A 121 8.42 7.39 -4.50
CA ASP A 121 8.50 8.18 -3.26
C ASP A 121 7.44 9.31 -3.17
N GLN A 122 6.80 9.64 -4.29
CA GLN A 122 5.84 10.75 -4.34
C GLN A 122 4.60 10.44 -3.48
N TRP A 123 4.37 11.23 -2.43
CA TRP A 123 3.29 11.00 -1.44
C TRP A 123 1.89 11.27 -2.00
N ASP A 124 1.79 12.10 -3.04
CA ASP A 124 0.56 12.20 -3.83
C ASP A 124 0.52 11.08 -4.86
N VAL A 125 -0.23 10.03 -4.55
CA VAL A 125 -0.35 8.86 -5.42
C VAL A 125 -1.19 9.11 -6.68
N SER A 126 -1.79 10.30 -6.81
CA SER A 126 -2.41 10.74 -8.06
C SER A 126 -1.44 11.45 -9.02
N HIS A 127 -0.24 11.78 -8.55
CA HIS A 127 0.77 12.47 -9.34
C HIS A 127 1.27 11.58 -10.49
N GLU A 128 1.63 12.21 -11.61
CA GLU A 128 2.07 11.52 -12.83
C GLU A 128 3.31 10.63 -12.64
N THR A 129 4.11 10.88 -11.59
CA THR A 129 5.26 10.04 -11.21
C THR A 129 4.87 8.58 -10.98
N HIS A 130 3.62 8.29 -10.59
CA HIS A 130 3.15 6.92 -10.39
C HIS A 130 2.67 6.23 -11.69
N ARG A 131 2.39 7.01 -12.74
CA ARG A 131 1.87 6.50 -14.02
C ARG A 131 2.72 5.43 -14.67
N PRO A 132 4.06 5.43 -14.61
CA PRO A 132 4.83 4.33 -15.18
C PRO A 132 4.48 2.95 -14.59
N THR A 133 3.98 2.88 -13.35
CA THR A 133 3.46 1.62 -12.79
C THR A 133 2.00 1.38 -13.22
N PHE A 134 1.21 2.45 -13.32
CA PHE A 134 -0.22 2.37 -13.64
C PHE A 134 -0.51 2.14 -15.14
N ASP A 135 0.34 2.62 -16.04
CA ASP A 135 0.06 2.62 -17.48
C ASP A 135 0.68 1.41 -18.20
N HIS A 136 1.51 0.64 -17.48
CA HIS A 136 2.24 -0.52 -17.99
C HIS A 136 1.86 -1.84 -17.30
N PRO A 137 0.60 -2.33 -17.45
CA PRO A 137 0.16 -3.60 -16.87
C PRO A 137 0.90 -4.82 -17.42
N GLU A 138 1.48 -4.72 -18.62
CA GLU A 138 2.40 -5.71 -19.18
C GLU A 138 3.72 -5.81 -18.40
N LEU A 139 4.11 -4.74 -17.70
CA LEU A 139 5.30 -4.70 -16.87
C LEU A 139 5.00 -4.97 -15.39
N TYR A 140 3.91 -4.39 -14.86
CA TYR A 140 3.60 -4.42 -13.43
C TYR A 140 2.21 -5.00 -13.18
N SER A 141 2.18 -6.15 -12.53
CA SER A 141 0.96 -6.93 -12.30
C SER A 141 0.19 -6.49 -11.06
N PHE A 142 0.81 -5.72 -10.17
CA PHE A 142 0.17 -5.06 -9.04
C PHE A 142 0.80 -3.69 -8.78
N VAL A 143 0.07 -2.81 -8.11
CA VAL A 143 0.54 -1.47 -7.76
C VAL A 143 0.77 -1.39 -6.26
N ASP A 144 1.85 -0.73 -5.85
CA ASP A 144 2.07 -0.37 -4.45
C ASP A 144 1.97 1.14 -4.28
N ILE A 145 1.04 1.57 -3.42
CA ILE A 145 0.78 2.99 -3.13
C ILE A 145 1.01 3.29 -1.65
N ALA A 146 1.95 2.61 -1.02
CA ALA A 146 2.31 2.78 0.39
C ALA A 146 2.59 4.23 0.79
N GLN A 147 3.15 5.03 -0.12
CA GLN A 147 3.42 6.45 0.12
C GLN A 147 2.18 7.29 0.41
N ASN A 148 0.99 6.83 0.00
CA ASN A 148 -0.25 7.50 0.38
C ASN A 148 -0.47 7.53 1.90
N SER A 149 0.21 6.67 2.67
CA SER A 149 0.19 6.68 4.14
C SER A 149 0.86 7.92 4.75
N HIS A 150 1.46 8.81 3.97
CA HIS A 150 1.88 10.13 4.44
C HIS A 150 0.76 11.20 4.43
N ASN A 151 -0.43 10.86 3.93
CA ASN A 151 -1.58 11.75 3.88
C ASN A 151 -2.58 11.33 4.96
N PRO A 152 -2.91 12.18 5.94
CA PRO A 152 -3.86 11.84 6.99
C PRO A 152 -5.33 12.02 6.55
N GLY A 153 -6.22 11.38 7.31
CA GLY A 153 -7.67 11.56 7.23
C GLY A 153 -8.29 11.28 5.87
N GLN A 154 -9.25 12.13 5.48
CA GLN A 154 -10.05 12.01 4.27
C GLN A 154 -9.22 11.92 2.98
N LEU A 155 -8.15 12.70 2.89
CA LEU A 155 -7.28 12.75 1.71
C LEU A 155 -6.61 11.39 1.41
N ASN A 156 -6.32 10.61 2.47
CA ASN A 156 -5.80 9.25 2.33
C ASN A 156 -6.77 8.37 1.52
N TRP A 157 -8.05 8.39 1.89
CA TRP A 157 -9.09 7.63 1.21
C TRP A 157 -9.28 8.12 -0.22
N GLU A 158 -9.48 9.42 -0.42
CA GLU A 158 -9.76 10.00 -1.74
C GLU A 158 -8.67 9.67 -2.76
N ARG A 159 -7.40 9.80 -2.39
CA ARG A 159 -6.28 9.45 -3.28
C ARG A 159 -6.21 7.96 -3.58
N ALA A 160 -6.49 7.10 -2.61
CA ALA A 160 -6.54 5.66 -2.84
C ALA A 160 -7.70 5.27 -3.78
N GLN A 161 -8.88 5.85 -3.60
CA GLN A 161 -10.03 5.60 -4.46
C GLN A 161 -9.86 6.20 -5.85
N TRP A 162 -9.16 7.33 -5.98
CA TRP A 162 -8.74 7.87 -7.27
C TRP A 162 -7.87 6.87 -8.03
N VAL A 163 -6.85 6.27 -7.37
CA VAL A 163 -6.01 5.25 -8.01
C VAL A 163 -6.85 4.04 -8.41
N ARG A 164 -7.76 3.58 -7.54
CA ARG A 164 -8.69 2.49 -7.87
C ARG A 164 -9.51 2.79 -9.12
N ALA A 165 -10.07 3.99 -9.23
CA ALA A 165 -10.84 4.42 -10.39
C ALA A 165 -9.96 4.53 -11.65
N TYR A 166 -8.74 5.04 -11.52
CA TYR A 166 -7.76 5.15 -12.61
C TYR A 166 -7.44 3.78 -13.21
N LEU A 167 -7.28 2.75 -12.36
CA LEU A 167 -6.97 1.38 -12.77
C LEU A 167 -8.18 0.59 -13.27
N SER A 168 -9.39 1.15 -13.27
CA SER A 168 -10.64 0.39 -13.51
C SER A 168 -10.75 -0.26 -14.90
N SER A 169 -10.08 0.29 -15.93
CA SER A 169 -10.06 -0.29 -17.27
C SER A 169 -9.19 -1.56 -17.36
N GLN A 170 -8.18 -1.67 -16.49
CA GLN A 170 -7.29 -2.82 -16.37
C GLN A 170 -7.02 -3.09 -14.88
N PRO A 171 -8.01 -3.65 -14.15
CA PRO A 171 -7.96 -3.78 -12.70
C PRO A 171 -6.77 -4.61 -12.26
N ARG A 172 -6.05 -4.12 -11.26
CA ARG A 172 -4.91 -4.80 -10.63
C ARG A 172 -4.96 -4.64 -9.11
N PRO A 173 -4.39 -5.59 -8.34
CA PRO A 173 -4.28 -5.47 -6.90
C PRO A 173 -3.53 -4.20 -6.49
N MET A 174 -4.07 -3.49 -5.49
CA MET A 174 -3.40 -2.37 -4.84
C MET A 174 -2.86 -2.81 -3.48
N ASN A 175 -1.59 -2.52 -3.21
CA ASN A 175 -0.91 -2.84 -1.96
C ASN A 175 -0.47 -1.57 -1.23
N SER A 176 -0.34 -1.70 0.10
CA SER A 176 0.35 -0.73 0.95
C SER A 176 1.37 -1.46 1.82
N THR A 177 2.57 -1.66 1.30
CA THR A 177 3.65 -2.39 1.99
C THR A 177 4.25 -1.63 3.18
N LYS A 178 4.08 -0.30 3.20
CA LYS A 178 4.56 0.57 4.28
C LYS A 178 3.45 1.53 4.70
N ILE A 179 2.71 1.16 5.74
CA ILE A 179 1.86 2.11 6.45
C ILE A 179 2.72 2.83 7.48
N TYR A 180 3.03 4.10 7.19
CA TYR A 180 3.66 5.01 8.14
C TYR A 180 2.63 5.55 9.13
N GLY A 181 3.08 5.83 10.35
CA GLY A 181 2.23 6.24 11.46
C GLY A 181 2.71 5.62 12.77
N ALA A 182 3.41 6.42 13.57
CA ALA A 182 3.84 6.07 14.92
C ALA A 182 4.21 7.32 15.70
N ASP A 183 3.95 7.31 17.01
CA ASP A 183 4.29 8.43 17.92
C ASP A 183 5.80 8.62 18.08
N THR A 184 6.58 7.60 17.72
CA THR A 184 8.05 7.67 17.67
C THR A 184 8.59 8.21 16.35
N SER A 185 7.72 8.46 15.38
CA SER A 185 8.14 8.92 14.06
C SER A 185 8.48 10.41 14.08
N LYS A 186 9.27 10.85 13.10
CA LYS A 186 9.57 12.27 12.91
C LYS A 186 8.44 13.07 12.22
N TRP A 187 7.30 12.44 11.95
CA TRP A 187 6.19 13.01 11.17
C TRP A 187 4.91 13.22 11.99
N THR A 188 4.99 13.10 13.31
CA THR A 188 3.87 13.36 14.23
C THR A 188 3.30 14.77 14.05
N ASP A 189 4.14 15.78 13.82
CA ASP A 189 3.73 17.17 13.58
C ASP A 189 2.91 17.35 12.29
N ARG A 190 2.86 16.32 11.43
CA ARG A 190 2.06 16.28 10.20
C ARG A 190 0.79 15.43 10.35
N GLY A 191 0.48 14.95 11.56
CA GLY A 191 -0.62 14.01 11.81
C GLY A 191 -0.34 12.59 11.31
N VAL A 192 0.94 12.19 11.17
CA VAL A 192 1.34 10.82 10.80
C VAL A 192 1.82 10.08 12.07
N ASP A 193 0.93 10.00 13.05
CA ASP A 193 1.12 9.39 14.36
C ASP A 193 0.58 7.95 14.42
N ALA A 194 0.55 7.33 15.61
CA ALA A 194 0.07 5.96 15.77
C ALA A 194 -1.40 5.80 15.33
N GLU A 195 -2.26 6.74 15.72
CA GLU A 195 -3.68 6.73 15.37
C GLU A 195 -3.87 6.74 13.85
N HIS A 196 -3.19 7.64 13.15
CA HIS A 196 -3.23 7.68 11.69
C HIS A 196 -2.76 6.37 11.03
N GLY A 197 -1.75 5.72 11.61
CA GLY A 197 -1.28 4.40 11.16
C GLY A 197 -2.38 3.34 11.24
N GLU A 198 -3.10 3.28 12.36
CA GLU A 198 -4.26 2.39 12.54
C GLU A 198 -5.38 2.71 11.54
N GLN A 199 -5.72 3.98 11.42
CA GLN A 199 -6.81 4.39 10.54
C GLN A 199 -6.50 4.10 9.07
N THR A 200 -5.24 4.26 8.64
CA THR A 200 -4.80 3.94 7.28
C THR A 200 -4.95 2.45 6.99
N PHE A 201 -4.65 1.58 7.95
CA PHE A 201 -4.85 0.14 7.79
C PHE A 201 -6.32 -0.22 7.50
N TRP A 202 -7.26 0.37 8.24
CA TRP A 202 -8.69 0.13 8.03
C TRP A 202 -9.24 0.80 6.78
N ARG A 203 -8.83 2.03 6.48
CA ARG A 203 -9.16 2.68 5.19
C ARG A 203 -8.69 1.84 4.01
N ASN A 204 -7.50 1.24 4.08
CA ASN A 204 -7.04 0.33 3.02
C ASN A 204 -7.90 -0.94 2.93
N LEU A 205 -8.21 -1.58 4.07
CA LEU A 205 -9.02 -2.81 4.07
C LEU A 205 -10.43 -2.57 3.51
N ILE A 206 -11.09 -1.51 3.97
CA ILE A 206 -12.42 -1.11 3.50
C ILE A 206 -12.35 -0.60 2.06
N GLY A 207 -11.30 0.13 1.70
CA GLY A 207 -11.02 0.65 0.36
C GLY A 207 -10.66 -0.41 -0.69
N GLY A 208 -10.59 -1.69 -0.30
CA GLY A 208 -10.39 -2.81 -1.22
C GLY A 208 -8.94 -3.06 -1.61
N PHE A 209 -7.98 -2.75 -0.73
CA PHE A 209 -6.58 -3.13 -0.93
C PHE A 209 -6.41 -4.65 -0.82
N ALA A 210 -5.54 -5.21 -1.64
CA ALA A 210 -5.18 -6.62 -1.60
C ALA A 210 -4.19 -6.94 -0.47
N SER A 211 -3.37 -5.97 -0.06
CA SER A 211 -2.44 -6.11 1.05
C SER A 211 -2.19 -4.79 1.77
N SER A 212 -1.94 -4.89 3.08
CA SER A 212 -1.61 -3.77 3.95
C SER A 212 -0.70 -4.23 5.08
N ARG A 213 0.35 -3.45 5.36
CA ARG A 213 1.33 -3.77 6.39
C ARG A 213 1.76 -2.52 7.13
N PHE A 214 1.69 -2.57 8.46
CA PHE A 214 2.33 -1.58 9.33
C PHE A 214 3.85 -1.54 9.09
N HIS A 215 4.38 -0.36 8.77
CA HIS A 215 5.82 -0.17 8.63
C HIS A 215 6.52 -0.41 9.97
N ARG A 216 7.82 -0.72 9.95
CA ARG A 216 8.58 -1.00 11.17
C ARG A 216 8.84 0.28 12.00
N PRO A 217 9.06 0.16 13.32
CA PRO A 217 9.58 1.27 14.13
C PRO A 217 10.91 1.82 13.60
N PRO A 218 11.22 3.11 13.83
CA PRO A 218 10.42 4.07 14.61
C PRO A 218 9.29 4.75 13.80
N TYR A 219 9.11 4.40 12.52
CA TYR A 219 8.25 5.14 11.60
C TYR A 219 6.85 4.54 11.40
N GLY A 220 6.62 3.33 11.89
CA GLY A 220 5.30 2.68 11.93
C GLY A 220 5.17 1.72 13.10
N LEU A 221 3.97 1.17 13.29
CA LEU A 221 3.61 0.33 14.45
C LEU A 221 4.26 -1.07 14.46
N GLY A 222 4.83 -1.51 13.34
CA GLY A 222 5.43 -2.84 13.18
C GLY A 222 4.47 -3.97 13.53
N LEU A 223 4.89 -4.84 14.47
CA LEU A 223 4.08 -5.92 15.02
C LEU A 223 3.80 -5.71 16.51
N GLY A 224 3.66 -4.45 16.93
CA GLY A 224 3.31 -4.08 18.31
C GLY A 224 1.91 -4.53 18.74
N THR A 225 1.56 -4.29 20.00
CA THR A 225 0.27 -4.70 20.60
C THR A 225 -0.93 -4.14 19.86
N VAL A 226 -0.87 -2.86 19.51
CA VAL A 226 -1.88 -2.13 18.73
C VAL A 226 -2.05 -2.77 17.33
N ALA A 227 -0.95 -2.96 16.60
CA ALA A 227 -0.98 -3.60 15.29
C ALA A 227 -1.56 -5.02 15.35
N GLN A 228 -1.21 -5.81 16.38
CA GLN A 228 -1.75 -7.15 16.56
C GLN A 228 -3.25 -7.16 16.86
N ALA A 229 -3.77 -6.21 17.63
CA ALA A 229 -5.21 -6.06 17.87
C ALA A 229 -5.95 -5.77 16.56
N ASN A 230 -5.47 -4.79 15.79
CA ASN A 230 -6.00 -4.44 14.48
C ASN A 230 -5.98 -5.64 13.50
N LEU A 231 -4.88 -6.39 13.44
CA LEU A 231 -4.78 -7.59 12.59
C LEU A 231 -5.74 -8.70 13.02
N ARG A 232 -5.92 -8.94 14.33
CA ARG A 232 -6.91 -9.91 14.84
C ARG A 232 -8.32 -9.49 14.46
N SER A 233 -8.66 -8.22 14.69
CA SER A 233 -9.97 -7.65 14.36
C SER A 233 -10.26 -7.73 12.85
N ALA A 234 -9.28 -7.45 11.99
CA ALA A 234 -9.42 -7.64 10.55
C ALA A 234 -9.73 -9.10 10.17
N ARG A 235 -9.10 -10.09 10.85
CA ARG A 235 -9.43 -11.51 10.64
C ARG A 235 -10.82 -11.88 11.14
N MET A 236 -11.28 -11.30 12.24
CA MET A 236 -12.66 -11.49 12.73
C MET A 236 -13.69 -10.94 11.75
N LEU A 237 -13.43 -9.77 11.15
CA LEU A 237 -14.29 -9.21 10.10
C LEU A 237 -14.35 -10.14 8.88
N GLN A 238 -13.20 -10.63 8.40
CA GLN A 238 -13.12 -11.53 7.24
C GLN A 238 -13.87 -12.86 7.43
N GLN A 239 -14.14 -13.28 8.67
CA GLN A 239 -14.95 -14.46 8.94
C GLN A 239 -16.46 -14.23 8.70
N HIS A 240 -16.90 -12.97 8.70
CA HIS A 240 -18.32 -12.59 8.63
C HIS A 240 -18.67 -11.72 7.41
N PHE A 241 -17.68 -11.09 6.79
CA PHE A 241 -17.84 -10.20 5.65
C PHE A 241 -16.99 -10.68 4.46
N ASP A 242 -17.61 -10.77 3.29
CA ASP A 242 -16.95 -11.21 2.06
C ASP A 242 -16.11 -10.10 1.42
N VAL A 243 -14.94 -9.85 2.00
CA VAL A 243 -13.99 -8.84 1.54
C VAL A 243 -13.53 -9.03 0.09
N LEU A 244 -13.64 -10.25 -0.46
CA LEU A 244 -13.17 -10.57 -1.81
C LEU A 244 -14.14 -10.07 -2.89
N HIS A 245 -15.44 -10.09 -2.60
CA HIS A 245 -16.49 -9.59 -3.50
C HIS A 245 -16.99 -8.20 -3.11
N ALA A 246 -16.37 -7.58 -2.10
CA ALA A 246 -16.73 -6.26 -1.64
C ALA A 246 -16.32 -5.16 -2.63
N VAL A 247 -17.17 -4.14 -2.73
CA VAL A 247 -16.95 -2.93 -3.53
C VAL A 247 -16.95 -1.74 -2.58
N PRO A 248 -15.85 -0.98 -2.49
CA PRO A 248 -15.79 0.22 -1.67
C PRO A 248 -16.70 1.31 -2.25
N ASP A 249 -17.28 2.13 -1.39
CA ASP A 249 -18.03 3.32 -1.78
C ASP A 249 -17.09 4.47 -2.12
N SER A 250 -16.41 4.34 -3.26
CA SER A 250 -15.37 5.27 -3.70
C SER A 250 -15.85 6.73 -3.76
N ASP A 251 -17.11 6.94 -4.16
CA ASP A 251 -17.70 8.26 -4.38
C ASP A 251 -18.47 8.77 -3.14
N MET A 252 -18.40 8.04 -2.02
CA MET A 252 -19.06 8.37 -0.74
C MET A 252 -20.57 8.62 -0.88
N ALA A 253 -21.24 7.86 -1.74
CA ALA A 253 -22.64 8.05 -2.05
C ALA A 253 -23.59 7.35 -1.05
N LEU A 254 -23.09 6.35 -0.31
CA LEU A 254 -23.91 5.49 0.55
C LEU A 254 -24.07 6.04 1.97
N LEU A 255 -23.22 6.96 2.41
CA LEU A 255 -23.30 7.54 3.76
C LEU A 255 -23.88 8.96 3.69
N ARG A 256 -25.01 9.19 4.35
CA ARG A 256 -25.66 10.50 4.49
C ARG A 256 -25.32 11.13 5.84
N ASP A 257 -25.37 12.46 5.88
CA ASP A 257 -25.04 13.32 7.03
C ASP A 257 -23.66 13.12 7.62
N ARG A 258 -22.79 12.45 6.86
CA ARG A 258 -21.41 12.16 7.20
C ARG A 258 -20.55 13.42 7.06
N THR A 259 -19.70 13.65 8.05
CA THR A 259 -18.61 14.65 8.02
C THR A 259 -17.28 14.07 7.55
N ASP A 260 -16.30 14.92 7.26
CA ASP A 260 -14.98 14.48 6.78
C ASP A 260 -14.32 13.50 7.75
N ASN A 261 -13.82 12.38 7.22
CA ASN A 261 -13.19 11.28 7.97
C ASN A 261 -14.05 10.65 9.09
N GLU A 262 -15.38 10.84 9.09
CA GLU A 262 -16.26 10.25 10.11
C GLU A 262 -16.48 8.74 9.92
N ALA A 263 -16.74 8.31 8.69
CA ALA A 263 -16.98 6.91 8.38
C ALA A 263 -16.61 6.54 6.94
N TYR A 264 -16.36 5.27 6.67
CA TYR A 264 -16.06 4.73 5.35
C TYR A 264 -16.80 3.42 5.15
N VAL A 265 -17.35 3.16 3.97
CA VAL A 265 -18.14 1.94 3.73
C VAL A 265 -17.64 1.15 2.54
N THR A 266 -17.72 -0.17 2.69
CA THR A 266 -17.60 -1.14 1.60
C THR A 266 -18.76 -2.12 1.67
N ARG A 267 -19.20 -2.62 0.54
CA ARG A 267 -20.40 -3.48 0.47
C ARG A 267 -20.20 -4.68 -0.42
N VAL A 268 -20.83 -5.78 -0.06
CA VAL A 268 -21.16 -6.86 -0.99
C VAL A 268 -22.55 -6.52 -1.52
N PRO A 269 -22.68 -6.18 -2.82
CA PRO A 269 -23.96 -5.73 -3.37
C PRO A 269 -25.13 -6.64 -2.99
N GLN A 270 -26.25 -6.01 -2.63
CA GLN A 270 -27.49 -6.69 -2.22
C GLN A 270 -27.40 -7.59 -0.96
N ARG A 271 -26.27 -7.66 -0.24
CA ARG A 271 -26.06 -8.63 0.84
C ARG A 271 -25.56 -8.05 2.16
N GLN A 272 -24.43 -7.35 2.14
CA GLN A 272 -23.71 -6.98 3.37
C GLN A 272 -23.04 -5.61 3.22
N PHE A 273 -22.92 -4.87 4.32
CA PHE A 273 -22.12 -3.64 4.41
C PHE A 273 -21.16 -3.72 5.58
N ALA A 274 -19.95 -3.21 5.42
CA ALA A 274 -19.01 -2.95 6.50
C ALA A 274 -18.71 -1.45 6.52
N VAL A 275 -19.10 -0.79 7.61
CA VAL A 275 -18.90 0.65 7.84
C VAL A 275 -17.83 0.83 8.91
N TYR A 276 -16.69 1.38 8.54
CA TYR A 276 -15.59 1.70 9.44
C TYR A 276 -15.73 3.12 9.98
N PHE A 277 -15.74 3.27 11.30
CA PHE A 277 -15.71 4.52 12.04
C PHE A 277 -14.33 4.67 12.69
N PRO A 278 -13.51 5.67 12.30
CA PRO A 278 -12.21 5.90 12.91
C PRO A 278 -12.26 6.25 14.40
N ASP A 279 -13.26 7.03 14.82
CA ASP A 279 -13.45 7.44 16.22
C ASP A 279 -14.93 7.73 16.53
N GLY A 280 -15.75 6.68 16.55
CA GLY A 280 -17.20 6.83 16.67
C GLY A 280 -17.83 7.62 15.51
N GLY A 281 -19.13 7.90 15.61
CA GLY A 281 -19.84 8.69 14.61
C GLY A 281 -21.34 8.38 14.55
N ASP A 282 -22.06 9.19 13.78
CA ASP A 282 -23.49 9.07 13.58
C ASP A 282 -23.83 9.38 12.12
N VAL A 283 -24.18 8.33 11.36
CA VAL A 283 -24.41 8.42 9.91
C VAL A 283 -25.64 7.62 9.52
N ARG A 284 -26.25 7.99 8.38
CA ARG A 284 -27.30 7.18 7.76
C ARG A 284 -26.76 6.43 6.57
N LEU A 285 -26.85 5.10 6.60
CA LEU A 285 -26.41 4.22 5.52
C LEU A 285 -27.56 3.98 4.54
N ASP A 286 -27.32 4.20 3.26
CA ASP A 286 -28.21 3.85 2.16
C ASP A 286 -28.14 2.34 1.89
N VAL A 287 -29.20 1.63 2.29
CA VAL A 287 -29.37 0.18 2.13
C VAL A 287 -30.41 -0.17 1.08
N SER A 288 -30.76 0.80 0.21
CA SER A 288 -31.82 0.64 -0.81
C SER A 288 -31.54 -0.47 -1.84
N ASP A 289 -30.28 -0.90 -1.97
CA ASP A 289 -29.88 -2.03 -2.83
C ASP A 289 -30.14 -3.42 -2.19
N VAL A 290 -30.52 -3.48 -0.92
CA VAL A 290 -30.91 -4.74 -0.25
C VAL A 290 -32.41 -4.97 -0.42
N GLU A 291 -32.83 -6.24 -0.47
CA GLU A 291 -34.26 -6.58 -0.48
C GLU A 291 -34.98 -5.89 0.69
N ARG A 292 -36.11 -5.23 0.38
CA ARG A 292 -36.86 -4.44 1.37
C ARG A 292 -37.19 -5.29 2.59
N THR A 293 -36.71 -4.84 3.73
CA THR A 293 -36.93 -5.42 5.05
C THR A 293 -37.30 -4.31 6.03
N GLU A 294 -38.08 -4.65 7.06
CA GLU A 294 -38.43 -3.71 8.14
C GLU A 294 -37.20 -3.37 9.00
N SER A 295 -36.23 -4.29 9.09
CA SER A 295 -35.01 -4.11 9.85
C SER A 295 -33.84 -4.94 9.31
N LEU A 296 -32.63 -4.53 9.65
CA LEU A 296 -31.38 -5.27 9.38
C LEU A 296 -30.66 -5.57 10.70
N THR A 297 -29.86 -6.63 10.68
CA THR A 297 -28.98 -6.98 11.79
C THR A 297 -27.72 -6.12 11.70
N VAL A 298 -27.40 -5.45 12.80
CA VAL A 298 -26.22 -4.58 12.95
C VAL A 298 -25.38 -5.10 14.10
N ILE A 299 -24.09 -5.30 13.86
CA ILE A 299 -23.13 -5.71 14.89
C ILE A 299 -21.82 -4.95 14.74
N ALA A 300 -21.35 -4.37 15.83
CA ALA A 300 -20.11 -3.59 15.84
C ALA A 300 -18.93 -4.44 16.34
N LEU A 301 -17.79 -4.33 15.68
CA LEU A 301 -16.50 -4.85 16.11
C LEU A 301 -15.72 -3.73 16.80
N ASP A 302 -15.46 -3.87 18.09
CA ASP A 302 -14.47 -3.07 18.80
C ASP A 302 -13.08 -3.51 18.33
N ILE A 303 -12.42 -2.64 17.55
CA ILE A 303 -11.15 -2.95 16.90
C ILE A 303 -10.04 -3.14 17.93
N GLY A 304 -9.97 -2.25 18.93
CA GLY A 304 -8.93 -2.25 19.95
C GLY A 304 -9.05 -3.44 20.90
N ALA A 305 -10.27 -3.84 21.25
CA ALA A 305 -10.54 -4.99 22.11
C ALA A 305 -10.56 -6.33 21.36
N SER A 306 -10.58 -6.33 20.02
CA SER A 306 -10.78 -7.53 19.19
C SER A 306 -12.02 -8.33 19.62
N ARG A 307 -13.18 -7.66 19.73
CA ARG A 307 -14.41 -8.27 20.22
C ARG A 307 -15.65 -7.70 19.53
N TRP A 308 -16.57 -8.58 19.13
CA TRP A 308 -17.91 -8.18 18.68
C TRP A 308 -18.76 -7.71 19.86
N LEU A 309 -19.46 -6.59 19.68
CA LEU A 309 -20.48 -6.12 20.60
C LEU A 309 -21.80 -6.89 20.38
N GLU A 310 -22.79 -6.64 21.23
CA GLU A 310 -24.10 -7.28 21.08
C GLU A 310 -24.76 -6.83 19.77
N PRO A 311 -25.32 -7.76 18.98
CA PRO A 311 -26.05 -7.42 17.77
C PRO A 311 -27.36 -6.71 18.10
N ALA A 312 -27.78 -5.81 17.23
CA ALA A 312 -29.05 -5.11 17.30
C ALA A 312 -29.83 -5.28 15.99
N SER A 313 -31.16 -5.34 16.10
CA SER A 313 -32.05 -5.22 14.94
C SER A 313 -32.41 -3.75 14.79
N VAL A 314 -31.96 -3.12 13.70
CA VAL A 314 -32.15 -1.69 13.45
C VAL A 314 -33.15 -1.49 12.32
N PRO A 315 -34.22 -0.69 12.52
CA PRO A 315 -35.22 -0.48 11.48
C PRO A 315 -34.65 0.27 10.28
N VAL A 316 -35.14 -0.06 9.10
CA VAL A 316 -34.88 0.70 7.86
C VAL A 316 -36.03 1.67 7.66
N ASP A 317 -35.73 2.95 7.40
CA ASP A 317 -36.76 3.95 7.16
C ASP A 317 -37.41 3.81 5.77
N ASP A 318 -38.50 4.55 5.54
CA ASP A 318 -39.24 4.52 4.27
C ASP A 318 -38.40 4.97 3.06
N ALA A 319 -37.29 5.69 3.30
CA ALA A 319 -36.35 6.14 2.29
C ALA A 319 -35.25 5.09 2.01
N GLY A 320 -35.26 3.94 2.69
CA GLY A 320 -34.23 2.91 2.55
C GLY A 320 -32.93 3.25 3.27
N LEU A 321 -32.98 4.11 4.28
CA LEU A 321 -31.83 4.49 5.10
C LEU A 321 -31.87 3.79 6.44
N LEU A 322 -30.69 3.39 6.93
CA LEU A 322 -30.49 2.78 8.23
C LEU A 322 -29.59 3.68 9.08
N GLN A 323 -30.08 4.08 10.26
CA GLN A 323 -29.33 4.89 11.21
C GLN A 323 -28.24 4.07 11.89
N LEU A 324 -26.99 4.49 11.78
CA LEU A 324 -25.84 3.87 12.42
C LEU A 324 -25.20 4.85 13.40
N THR A 325 -25.02 4.40 14.63
CA THR A 325 -24.26 5.14 15.65
C THR A 325 -23.16 4.24 16.17
N SER A 326 -21.93 4.74 16.15
CA SER A 326 -20.76 4.07 16.73
C SER A 326 -20.32 4.78 18.00
N PRO A 327 -20.05 4.05 19.10
CA PRO A 327 -19.48 4.67 20.30
C PRO A 327 -18.06 5.20 20.02
N PRO A 328 -17.51 6.07 20.91
CA PRO A 328 -16.15 6.58 20.78
C PRO A 328 -15.11 5.47 20.60
N GLY A 329 -14.09 5.75 19.81
CA GLY A 329 -13.05 4.80 19.42
C GLY A 329 -13.32 4.08 18.10
N PRO A 330 -12.32 3.32 17.60
CA PRO A 330 -12.35 2.71 16.29
C PRO A 330 -13.25 1.46 16.26
N HIS A 331 -14.23 1.46 15.35
CA HIS A 331 -15.15 0.34 15.16
C HIS A 331 -15.35 0.01 13.69
N VAL A 332 -15.63 -1.26 13.38
CA VAL A 332 -16.31 -1.63 12.13
C VAL A 332 -17.70 -2.14 12.45
N VAL A 333 -18.72 -1.53 11.87
CA VAL A 333 -20.10 -1.97 11.95
C VAL A 333 -20.43 -2.82 10.74
N LEU A 334 -20.78 -4.08 10.99
CA LEU A 334 -21.28 -5.01 9.98
C LEU A 334 -22.81 -4.95 9.96
N VAL A 335 -23.37 -4.76 8.77
CA VAL A 335 -24.81 -4.74 8.51
C VAL A 335 -25.16 -5.89 7.56
N THR A 336 -26.08 -6.75 7.97
CA THR A 336 -26.56 -7.91 7.18
C THR A 336 -28.07 -8.03 7.27
N GLN A 337 -28.66 -8.76 6.32
CA GLN A 337 -30.06 -9.21 6.40
C GLN A 337 -30.31 -10.09 7.62
#